data_AF-A0A0N0AQ66-F1
#
_entry.id   AF-A0A0N0AQ66-F1
#
_cell.length_a   1.000
_cell.length_b   1.000
_cell.length_c   1.000
_cell.angle_alpha   90.00
_cell.angle_beta   90.00
_cell.angle_gamma   90.00
#
_symmetry.space_group_name_H-M   'P 1'
#
loop_
_entity.id
_entity.type
_entity.pdbx_description
1 polymer ?
#
loop_
_entity_poly.entity_id
_entity_poly.type
_entity_poly.pdbx_seq_one_letter_code
_entity_poly.pdbx_strand_id
1 'polypeptide(L)'
;MAQVYFQVNVPIRNSVQPEQCGLHVFTGPADTWSEALRIARETCDAAAAARDAGSALPRRRPDGWGARGLRPGWVFDWTAATVDAWEHDGLFRIGGSSPSRQGGRHR
;
A
#
# COMPACT_ATOMS: atom_id res chain seq x y z
N MET A 1 -14.93 -17.95 10.62
CA MET A 1 -15.21 -16.90 9.61
C MET A 1 -13.98 -16.81 8.72
N ALA A 2 -14.14 -16.83 7.40
CA ALA A 2 -13.01 -16.67 6.48
C ALA A 2 -12.45 -15.26 6.66
N GLN A 3 -11.18 -15.13 7.02
CA GLN A 3 -10.54 -13.83 7.10
C GLN A 3 -10.31 -13.32 5.67
N VAL A 4 -11.03 -12.27 5.31
CA VAL A 4 -10.81 -11.55 4.06
C VAL A 4 -9.49 -10.81 4.20
N TYR A 5 -8.58 -11.06 3.25
CA TYR A 5 -7.33 -10.34 3.18
C TYR A 5 -7.52 -9.10 2.33
N PHE A 6 -7.01 -7.98 2.81
CA PHE A 6 -7.05 -6.73 2.06
C PHE A 6 -5.63 -6.30 1.73
N GLN A 7 -5.48 -5.75 0.52
CA GLN A 7 -4.27 -5.12 0.03
C GLN A 7 -4.54 -3.62 -0.14
N VAL A 8 -3.92 -2.79 0.69
CA VAL A 8 -3.96 -1.33 0.58
C VAL A 8 -2.73 -0.87 -0.17
N ASN A 9 -2.93 -0.36 -1.36
CA ASN A 9 -1.90 0.22 -2.20
C ASN A 9 -1.89 1.74 -2.01
N VAL A 10 -0.79 2.28 -1.51
CA VAL A 10 -0.62 3.71 -1.26
C VAL A 10 0.47 4.24 -2.17
N PRO A 11 0.15 5.12 -3.12
CA PRO A 11 1.16 5.80 -3.91
C PRO A 11 2.13 6.55 -3.00
N ILE A 12 3.42 6.41 -3.26
CA ILE A 12 4.47 7.11 -2.53
C ILE A 12 5.29 7.92 -3.51
N ARG A 13 5.68 9.13 -3.10
CA ARG A 13 6.53 10.02 -3.89
C ARG A 13 7.76 10.38 -3.09
N ASN A 14 8.92 10.36 -3.72
CA ASN A 14 10.15 10.80 -3.08
C ASN A 14 10.14 12.35 -2.96
N SER A 15 10.31 12.86 -1.74
CA SER A 15 10.35 14.29 -1.42
C SER A 15 11.55 15.00 -2.02
N VAL A 16 12.67 14.29 -2.15
CA VAL A 16 13.93 14.82 -2.69
C VAL A 16 13.95 14.70 -4.22
N GLN A 17 13.35 13.64 -4.76
CA GLN A 17 13.26 13.39 -6.20
C GLN A 17 11.81 13.17 -6.62
N PRO A 18 11.05 14.26 -6.88
CA PRO A 18 9.63 14.20 -7.19
C PRO A 18 9.26 13.39 -8.44
N GLU A 19 10.22 13.02 -9.29
CA GLU A 19 10.02 12.13 -10.44
C GLU A 19 10.02 10.64 -10.05
N GLN A 20 10.55 10.31 -8.86
CA GLN A 20 10.49 8.97 -8.31
C GLN A 20 9.17 8.75 -7.58
N CYS A 21 8.25 8.08 -8.27
CA CYS A 21 7.02 7.56 -7.71
C CYS A 21 7.16 6.05 -7.48
N GLY A 22 6.52 5.55 -6.43
CA GLY A 22 6.45 4.16 -6.08
C GLY A 22 5.09 3.81 -5.50
N LEU A 23 4.90 2.55 -5.16
CA LEU A 23 3.69 2.06 -4.52
C LEU A 23 4.09 1.32 -3.24
N HIS A 24 3.55 1.75 -2.11
CA HIS A 24 3.67 1.03 -0.86
C HIS A 24 2.45 0.16 -0.66
N VAL A 25 2.67 -1.14 -0.46
CA VAL A 25 1.60 -2.11 -0.35
C VAL A 25 1.53 -2.61 1.09
N PHE A 26 0.42 -2.34 1.75
CA PHE A 26 0.08 -2.90 3.06
C PHE A 26 -0.89 -4.05 2.85
N THR A 27 -0.61 -5.21 3.44
CA THR A 27 -1.51 -6.36 3.39
C THR A 27 -1.82 -6.85 4.79
N GLY A 28 -3.06 -7.26 5.00
CA GLY A 28 -3.47 -7.90 6.25
C GLY A 28 -4.96 -8.24 6.28
N PRO A 29 -5.39 -9.01 7.31
CA PRO A 29 -6.79 -9.35 7.49
C PRO A 29 -7.59 -8.14 7.97
N ALA A 30 -8.81 -7.97 7.44
CA ALA A 30 -9.80 -7.02 7.94
C ALA A 30 -11.21 -7.51 7.61
N ASP A 31 -12.22 -6.88 8.22
CA ASP A 31 -13.63 -7.19 7.94
C ASP A 31 -14.22 -6.32 6.82
N THR A 32 -13.69 -5.11 6.64
CA THR A 32 -14.18 -4.15 5.64
C THR A 32 -13.05 -3.32 5.03
N TRP A 33 -13.34 -2.71 3.88
CA TRP A 33 -12.45 -1.77 3.18
C TRP A 33 -12.02 -0.59 4.06
N SER A 34 -12.95 -0.01 4.81
CA SER A 34 -12.68 1.13 5.70
C SER A 34 -11.79 0.72 6.88
N GLU A 35 -12.01 -0.46 7.45
CA GLU A 35 -11.16 -1.01 8.51
C GLU A 35 -9.76 -1.32 7.99
N ALA A 36 -9.63 -1.91 6.79
CA ALA A 36 -8.34 -2.16 6.16
C ALA A 36 -7.54 -0.87 5.97
N LEU A 37 -8.18 0.19 5.49
CA LEU A 37 -7.52 1.50 5.31
C LEU A 37 -7.11 2.12 6.66
N ARG A 38 -7.96 2.02 7.68
CA ARG A 38 -7.68 2.49 9.04
C ARG A 38 -6.46 1.78 9.63
N ILE A 39 -6.44 0.45 9.60
CA ILE A 39 -5.34 -0.36 10.13
C ILE A 39 -4.04 -0.11 9.34
N ALA A 40 -4.11 0.06 8.02
CA ALA A 40 -2.95 0.42 7.20
C ALA A 40 -2.36 1.78 7.61
N ARG A 41 -3.22 2.78 7.85
CA ARG A 41 -2.81 4.12 8.31
C ARG A 41 -2.15 4.05 9.68
N GLU A 42 -2.76 3.35 10.63
CA GLU A 42 -2.22 3.17 11.99
C GLU A 42 -0.89 2.39 11.96
N THR A 43 -0.77 1.39 11.09
CA THR A 43 0.47 0.63 10.91
C THR A 43 1.57 1.51 10.32
N CYS A 44 1.23 2.39 9.36
CA CYS A 44 2.17 3.35 8.80
C CYS A 44 2.64 4.37 9.85
N ASP A 45 1.73 4.89 10.67
CA ASP A 45 2.06 5.86 11.73
C ASP A 45 2.95 5.23 12.80
N ALA A 46 2.59 4.04 13.27
CA ALA A 46 3.41 3.30 14.22
C ALA A 46 4.78 2.92 13.64
N ALA A 47 4.85 2.63 12.33
CA ALA A 47 6.12 2.40 11.65
C ALA A 47 6.95 3.68 11.55
N ALA A 48 6.32 4.83 11.30
CA ALA A 48 7.01 6.12 11.31
C ALA A 48 7.55 6.45 12.71
N ALA A 49 6.73 6.28 13.76
CA ALA A 49 7.12 6.49 15.15
C ALA A 49 8.23 5.54 15.60
N ALA A 50 8.14 4.24 15.28
CA ALA A 50 9.21 3.29 15.59
C ALA A 50 10.53 3.66 14.89
N ARG A 51 10.47 4.17 13.66
CA ARG A 51 11.65 4.63 12.93
C ARG A 51 12.24 5.92 13.51
N ASP A 52 11.41 6.88 13.90
CA ASP A 52 11.84 8.09 14.59
C ASP A 52 12.53 7.76 15.92
N ALA A 53 11.98 6.79 16.65
CA ALA A 53 12.57 6.23 17.86
C ALA A 53 13.83 5.34 17.60
N GLY A 54 14.32 5.24 16.36
CA GLY A 54 15.49 4.43 16.00
C GLY A 54 15.30 2.92 16.20
N SER A 55 14.05 2.46 16.36
CA SER A 55 13.73 1.06 16.63
C SER A 55 13.58 0.26 15.34
N ALA A 56 14.11 -0.96 15.35
CA ALA A 56 13.94 -1.87 14.23
C ALA A 56 12.44 -2.20 14.07
N LEU A 57 11.89 -1.94 12.87
CA LEU A 57 10.51 -2.31 12.57
C LEU A 57 10.35 -3.83 12.76
N PRO A 58 9.40 -4.28 13.61
CA PRO A 58 9.15 -5.70 13.78
C PRO A 58 8.79 -6.30 12.41
N ARG A 59 9.44 -7.39 12.05
CA ARG A 59 9.38 -8.01 10.71
C ARG A 59 7.97 -8.43 10.30
N ARG A 60 7.07 -8.62 11.28
CA ARG A 60 5.64 -8.88 11.12
C ARG A 60 4.97 -8.47 12.44
N ARG A 61 3.98 -7.57 12.41
CA ARG A 61 3.10 -7.41 13.57
C ARG A 61 2.26 -8.69 13.76
N PRO A 62 1.86 -9.05 14.99
CA PRO A 62 1.02 -10.23 15.24
C PRO A 62 -0.32 -10.15 14.50
N ASP A 63 -0.79 -8.94 14.22
CA ASP A 63 -1.98 -8.58 13.43
C ASP A 63 -1.83 -8.78 11.90
N GLY A 64 -0.67 -9.24 11.41
CA GLY A 64 -0.43 -9.57 10.00
C GLY A 64 -0.12 -8.39 9.10
N TRP A 65 -0.47 -7.18 9.52
CA TRP A 65 -0.16 -5.93 8.84
C TRP A 65 1.33 -5.55 8.97
N GLY A 66 1.97 -5.21 7.85
CA GLY A 66 3.40 -4.90 7.83
C GLY A 66 3.77 -3.81 6.83
N ALA A 67 4.36 -2.72 7.34
CA ALA A 67 4.90 -1.62 6.54
C ALA A 67 6.36 -1.89 6.10
N ARG A 68 6.58 -2.97 5.34
CA ARG A 68 7.94 -3.29 4.87
C ARG A 68 8.37 -2.27 3.81
N GLY A 69 9.49 -1.60 4.07
CA GLY A 69 10.10 -0.71 3.08
C GLY A 69 9.73 0.77 3.22
N LEU A 70 9.32 1.23 4.42
CA LEU A 70 9.28 2.65 4.72
C LEU A 70 10.69 3.23 4.53
N ARG A 71 10.90 4.00 3.46
CA ARG A 71 12.18 4.67 3.16
C ARG A 71 12.10 6.13 3.60
N PRO A 72 13.18 6.70 4.17
CA PRO A 72 13.18 8.12 4.52
C PRO A 72 13.10 8.98 3.26
N GLY A 73 12.39 10.11 3.35
CA GLY A 73 12.18 11.00 2.20
C GLY A 73 11.11 10.54 1.21
N TRP A 74 10.20 9.65 1.60
CA TRP A 74 9.03 9.26 0.81
C TRP A 74 7.74 9.72 1.50
N VAL A 75 6.87 10.40 0.76
CA VAL A 75 5.57 10.88 1.22
C VAL A 75 4.48 9.96 0.69
N PHE A 76 3.58 9.57 1.59
CA PHE A 76 2.43 8.72 1.28
C PHE A 76 1.25 9.57 0.81
N ASP A 77 0.79 9.33 -0.40
CA ASP A 77 -0.43 9.92 -0.93
C ASP A 77 -1.62 9.02 -0.57
N TRP A 78 -2.17 9.24 0.62
CA TRP A 78 -3.34 8.50 1.09
C TRP A 78 -4.62 8.87 0.35
N THR A 79 -4.65 10.02 -0.34
CA THR A 79 -5.81 10.47 -1.12
C THR A 79 -5.99 9.62 -2.38
N ALA A 80 -4.89 9.18 -2.98
CA ALA A 80 -4.86 8.25 -4.11
C ALA A 80 -4.70 6.78 -3.69
N ALA A 81 -4.84 6.47 -2.39
CA ALA A 81 -4.75 5.09 -1.92
C ALA A 81 -5.90 4.24 -2.46
N THR A 82 -5.58 3.06 -2.99
CA THR A 82 -6.56 2.06 -3.38
C THR A 82 -6.50 0.90 -2.40
N VAL A 83 -7.64 0.26 -2.19
CA VAL A 83 -7.73 -0.98 -1.43
C VAL A 83 -8.16 -2.06 -2.42
N ASP A 84 -7.78 -3.30 -2.17
CA ASP A 84 -8.13 -4.45 -3.01
C ASP A 84 -8.44 -5.61 -2.07
N ALA A 85 -9.63 -6.18 -2.18
CA ALA A 85 -10.04 -7.30 -1.34
C ALA A 85 -9.63 -8.60 -2.02
N TRP A 86 -8.73 -9.34 -1.40
CA TRP A 86 -8.43 -10.72 -1.77
C TRP A 86 -9.47 -11.61 -1.12
N GLU A 87 -10.66 -11.59 -1.69
CA GLU A 87 -11.61 -12.67 -1.47
C GLU A 87 -10.98 -13.93 -2.04
N HIS A 88 -10.91 -15.00 -1.25
CA HIS A 88 -10.31 -16.26 -1.65
C HIS A 88 -11.25 -17.00 -2.62
N ASP A 89 -11.68 -16.34 -3.70
CA ASP A 89 -12.57 -16.86 -4.73
C ASP A 89 -11.78 -17.01 -6.03
N GLY A 90 -11.00 -18.09 -6.10
CA GLY A 90 -10.57 -18.85 -7.30
C GLY A 90 -10.15 -18.18 -8.61
N LEU A 91 -10.09 -16.85 -8.74
CA LEU A 91 -9.97 -16.14 -10.00
C LEU A 91 -9.06 -14.93 -9.83
N PHE A 92 -7.75 -15.18 -9.96
CA PHE A 92 -6.76 -14.17 -10.29
C PHE A 92 -7.24 -13.35 -11.51
N ARG A 93 -7.85 -12.18 -11.27
CA ARG A 93 -8.00 -11.15 -12.31
C ARG A 93 -6.81 -10.22 -12.25
N ILE A 94 -5.87 -10.46 -13.14
CA ILE A 94 -4.80 -9.53 -13.49
C ILE A 94 -5.46 -8.35 -14.25
N GLY A 95 -6.01 -7.40 -13.50
CA GLY A 95 -6.53 -6.14 -14.02
C GLY A 95 -5.43 -5.09 -14.09
N GLY A 96 -4.48 -5.29 -15.00
CA GLY A 96 -3.44 -4.30 -15.30
C GLY A 96 -4.07 -3.02 -15.82
N SER A 97 -4.13 -1.99 -14.98
CA SER A 97 -4.37 -0.62 -15.42
C SER A 97 -3.08 -0.08 -16.03
N SER A 98 -2.86 -0.39 -17.31
CA SER A 98 -1.89 0.31 -18.15
C SER A 98 -2.54 1.59 -18.67
N PRO A 99 -1.98 2.79 -18.43
CA PRO A 99 -2.51 4.01 -19.02
C PRO A 99 -2.30 3.98 -20.54
N SER A 100 -3.40 4.14 -21.27
CA SER A 100 -3.47 4.21 -22.73
C SER A 100 -2.55 5.31 -23.28
N ARG A 101 -1.40 4.92 -23.82
CA ARG A 101 -0.57 5.77 -24.67
C ARG A 101 -1.13 5.75 -26.10
N GLN A 102 -2.13 6.58 -26.38
CA GLN A 102 -2.53 6.83 -27.77
C GLN A 102 -1.51 7.77 -28.43
N GLY A 103 -0.48 7.17 -29.04
CA GLY A 103 0.33 7.81 -30.07
C GLY A 103 -0.21 7.42 -31.43
N GLY A 104 -0.87 8.36 -32.12
CA GLY A 104 -1.27 8.23 -33.52
C GLY A 104 -0.48 9.20 -34.39
N ARG A 105 0.55 8.69 -35.07
CA ARG A 105 1.18 9.32 -36.25
C ARG A 105 0.91 8.43 -37.45
N HIS A 106 0.34 8.99 -38.50
CA HIS A 106 0.46 8.67 -39.94
C HIS A 106 -0.54 9.61 -40.65
N ARG A 107 -0.23 10.33 -41.73
CA ARG A 107 0.79 10.19 -42.77
C ARG A 107 1.01 11.54 -43.43
#